data_AF-A0A6G7ZG39-F1
#
_entry.id   AF-A0A6G7ZG39-F1
#
_cell.length_a   1.000
_cell.length_b   1.000
_cell.length_c   1.000
_cell.angle_alpha   90.00
_cell.angle_beta   90.00
_cell.angle_gamma   90.00
#
_symmetry.space_group_name_H-M   'P 1'
#
loop_
_entity.id
_entity.type
_entity.pdbx_description
1 polymer ?
#
loop_
_entity_poly.entity_id
_entity_poly.type
_entity_poly.pdbx_seq_one_letter_code
_entity_poly.pdbx_strand_id
1 'polypeptide(L)'
;MSERPYPQVVGDWIEMMSVLCLARLIAVRLGLALLLVGLSAPAMAHKGHKKEQPAAAQVVHPGAAPAPPAATQTHSGHNQVNGMMADAEMDRSEMPFFVRLLDWFGRLHPAIVHFPIAFFPAALFTAIVGRRRPAFAAPVQFLVVAGGIFAPIAAAAGWIAGLSAEPDQVLTYHRWLGVALGIAGAGLGVWAWKRPWEDRGTGMIAALTLMTAAIAAQGFLGAAVTHGMEHLMF
;
A
#
# COMPACT_ATOMS: atom_id res chain seq x y z
N MET A 1 -37.56 10.61 -59.87
CA MET A 1 -36.23 10.43 -59.25
C MET A 1 -36.39 10.63 -57.76
N SER A 2 -36.43 9.55 -56.97
CA SER A 2 -36.41 9.62 -55.51
C SER A 2 -35.06 9.09 -55.03
N GLU A 3 -34.20 10.00 -54.57
CA GLU A 3 -32.94 9.61 -53.95
C GLU A 3 -33.23 9.05 -52.55
N ARG A 4 -32.78 7.83 -52.29
CA ARG A 4 -32.80 7.25 -50.94
C ARG A 4 -31.51 7.67 -50.21
N PRO A 5 -31.58 8.19 -48.97
CA PRO A 5 -30.37 8.51 -48.21
C PRO A 5 -29.70 7.22 -47.70
N TYR A 6 -28.38 7.12 -47.85
CA TYR A 6 -27.57 6.08 -47.22
C TYR A 6 -27.56 6.24 -45.68
N PRO A 7 -27.51 5.14 -44.90
CA PRO A 7 -27.71 5.20 -43.46
C PRO A 7 -26.46 5.69 -42.71
N GLN A 8 -26.65 6.71 -41.87
CA GLN A 8 -25.70 7.27 -40.89
C GLN A 8 -25.14 6.23 -39.89
N VAL A 9 -25.72 5.03 -39.85
CA VAL A 9 -25.42 3.98 -38.87
C VAL A 9 -23.98 3.50 -38.95
N VAL A 10 -23.36 3.46 -40.14
CA VAL A 10 -21.99 2.91 -40.31
C VAL A 10 -20.92 3.83 -39.71
N GLY A 11 -21.17 5.15 -39.66
CA GLY A 11 -20.26 6.12 -39.05
C GLY A 11 -20.17 5.96 -37.53
N ASP A 12 -21.31 5.75 -36.86
CA ASP A 12 -21.38 5.61 -35.40
C ASP A 12 -20.61 4.39 -34.88
N TRP A 13 -20.60 3.27 -35.63
CA TRP A 13 -19.85 2.07 -35.22
C TRP A 13 -18.33 2.27 -35.30
N ILE A 14 -17.85 2.98 -36.32
CA ILE A 14 -16.42 3.25 -36.50
C ILE A 14 -15.94 4.26 -35.45
N GLU A 15 -16.73 5.29 -35.17
CA GLU A 15 -16.48 6.27 -34.10
C GLU A 15 -16.45 5.59 -32.73
N MET A 16 -17.44 4.75 -32.41
CA MET A 16 -17.51 4.02 -31.13
C MET A 16 -16.36 3.03 -30.95
N MET A 17 -15.97 2.31 -32.00
CA MET A 17 -14.80 1.41 -31.97
C MET A 17 -13.50 2.18 -31.81
N SER A 18 -13.37 3.36 -32.43
CA SER A 18 -12.20 4.22 -32.33
C SER A 18 -12.05 4.81 -30.93
N VAL A 19 -13.14 5.24 -30.29
CA VAL A 19 -13.14 5.76 -28.91
C VAL A 19 -12.79 4.66 -27.90
N LEU A 20 -13.29 3.44 -28.08
CA LEU A 20 -12.96 2.30 -27.22
C LEU A 20 -11.50 1.85 -27.38
N CYS A 21 -10.97 1.90 -28.60
CA CYS A 21 -9.56 1.60 -28.88
C CYS A 21 -8.63 2.69 -28.29
N LEU A 22 -9.01 3.96 -28.45
CA LEU A 22 -8.29 5.11 -27.91
C LEU A 22 -8.28 5.10 -26.37
N ALA A 23 -9.41 4.79 -25.73
CA ALA A 23 -9.49 4.68 -24.27
C ALA A 23 -8.63 3.53 -23.71
N ARG A 24 -8.60 2.38 -24.39
CA ARG A 24 -7.71 1.25 -24.03
C ARG A 24 -6.24 1.62 -24.19
N LEU A 25 -5.88 2.31 -25.27
CA LEU A 25 -4.53 2.79 -25.50
C LEU A 25 -4.12 3.84 -24.47
N ILE A 26 -5.03 4.74 -24.05
CA ILE A 26 -4.77 5.73 -23.01
C ILE A 26 -4.59 5.04 -21.65
N ALA A 27 -5.43 4.07 -21.29
CA ALA A 27 -5.31 3.34 -20.02
C ALA A 27 -4.02 2.51 -19.95
N VAL A 28 -3.65 1.83 -21.05
CA VAL A 28 -2.39 1.09 -21.14
C VAL A 28 -1.19 2.05 -21.12
N ARG A 29 -1.27 3.19 -21.81
CA ARG A 29 -0.20 4.20 -21.81
C ARG A 29 -0.07 4.93 -20.47
N LEU A 30 -1.16 5.18 -19.76
CA LEU A 30 -1.12 5.75 -18.40
C LEU A 30 -0.57 4.73 -17.40
N GLY A 31 -0.99 3.46 -17.49
CA GLY A 31 -0.43 2.38 -16.69
C GLY A 31 1.06 2.16 -16.96
N LEU A 32 1.49 2.21 -18.22
CA LEU A 32 2.88 2.08 -18.63
C LEU A 32 3.70 3.34 -18.26
N ALA A 33 3.13 4.54 -18.39
CA ALA A 33 3.79 5.78 -17.98
C ALA A 33 3.97 5.84 -16.45
N LEU A 34 3.01 5.37 -15.66
CA LEU A 34 3.14 5.24 -14.21
C LEU A 34 4.18 4.17 -13.81
N LEU A 35 4.27 3.07 -14.57
CA LEU A 35 5.33 2.07 -14.42
C LEU A 35 6.72 2.66 -14.73
N LEU A 36 6.83 3.49 -15.77
CA LEU A 36 8.08 4.13 -16.20
C LEU A 36 8.50 5.29 -15.29
N VAL A 37 7.57 6.03 -14.69
CA VAL A 37 7.88 7.07 -13.68
C VAL A 37 8.39 6.44 -12.38
N GLY A 38 7.93 5.22 -12.04
CA GLY A 38 8.50 4.43 -10.95
C GLY A 38 9.95 3.96 -11.19
N LEU A 39 10.38 3.89 -12.46
CA LEU A 39 11.74 3.54 -12.86
C LEU A 39 12.70 4.75 -12.92
N SER A 40 12.17 5.98 -12.88
CA SER A 40 12.96 7.22 -12.83
C SER A 40 13.10 7.76 -11.40
N ALA A 41 13.46 6.90 -10.44
CA ALA A 41 14.00 7.38 -9.18
C ALA A 41 15.37 8.04 -9.44
N PRO A 42 15.66 9.24 -8.90
CA PRO A 42 16.99 9.81 -9.00
C PRO A 42 17.98 8.87 -8.31
N ALA A 43 18.97 8.38 -9.07
CA ALA A 43 20.12 7.69 -8.53
C ALA A 43 20.96 8.69 -7.73
N MET A 44 20.65 8.86 -6.44
CA MET A 44 21.52 9.55 -5.50
C MET A 44 22.50 8.54 -4.91
N ALA A 45 23.74 8.69 -5.35
CA ALA A 45 24.87 7.85 -4.95
C ALA A 45 25.40 8.20 -3.54
N HIS A 46 25.63 7.14 -2.74
CA HIS A 46 26.52 7.02 -1.56
C HIS A 46 26.23 7.88 -0.30
N LYS A 47 26.46 7.42 0.94
CA LYS A 47 27.55 6.56 1.47
C LYS A 47 27.04 5.53 2.49
N GLY A 48 27.69 4.38 2.50
CA GLY A 48 27.38 3.27 3.39
C GLY A 48 27.83 3.50 4.83
N HIS A 49 27.04 2.95 5.75
CA HIS A 49 27.49 2.58 7.08
C HIS A 49 27.09 1.13 7.33
N LYS A 50 27.97 0.20 6.94
CA LYS A 50 28.02 -1.13 7.56
C LYS A 50 28.40 -0.91 9.03
N LYS A 51 27.46 -1.15 9.95
CA LYS A 51 27.82 -1.46 11.33
C LYS A 51 28.06 -2.97 11.39
N GLU A 52 29.32 -3.34 11.29
CA GLU A 52 29.79 -4.69 11.59
C GLU A 52 29.48 -4.99 13.07
N GLN A 53 28.74 -6.06 13.33
CA GLN A 53 28.69 -6.68 14.65
C GLN A 53 30.06 -7.34 14.90
N PRO A 54 30.82 -6.95 15.93
CA PRO A 54 32.05 -7.65 16.23
C PRO A 54 31.73 -9.04 16.79
N ALA A 55 32.31 -10.04 16.12
CA ALA A 55 32.32 -11.43 16.55
C ALA A 55 32.82 -11.55 18.00
N ALA A 56 32.12 -12.35 18.79
CA ALA A 56 32.49 -12.67 20.16
C ALA A 56 33.88 -13.35 20.19
N ALA A 57 34.89 -12.64 20.67
CA ALA A 57 36.16 -13.23 21.05
C ALA A 57 35.98 -13.92 22.41
N GLN A 58 35.96 -15.26 22.41
CA GLN A 58 36.06 -16.05 23.64
C GLN A 58 37.48 -15.90 24.21
N VAL A 59 37.59 -15.31 25.39
CA VAL A 59 38.82 -15.31 26.19
C VAL A 59 38.68 -16.38 27.28
N VAL A 60 39.60 -17.34 27.27
CA VAL A 60 39.75 -18.42 28.25
C VAL A 60 40.32 -17.86 29.56
N HIS A 61 39.73 -18.20 30.71
CA HIS A 61 40.33 -18.04 32.05
C HIS A 61 40.49 -19.40 32.75
N PRO A 62 41.65 -19.69 33.38
CA PRO A 62 41.84 -20.94 34.13
C PRO A 62 41.52 -20.81 35.64
N GLY A 63 40.73 -21.76 36.15
CA GLY A 63 40.92 -22.48 37.43
C GLY A 63 40.65 -21.81 38.79
N ALA A 64 39.61 -22.27 39.51
CA ALA A 64 39.67 -22.94 40.84
C ALA A 64 38.24 -23.09 41.48
N ALA A 65 38.04 -24.16 42.28
CA ALA A 65 36.76 -24.80 42.68
C ALA A 65 36.24 -24.44 44.13
N PRO A 66 35.34 -25.21 44.83
CA PRO A 66 33.86 -25.09 44.79
C PRO A 66 33.07 -24.99 46.15
N ALA A 67 31.83 -24.44 46.10
CA ALA A 67 30.56 -24.73 46.86
C ALA A 67 30.33 -24.28 48.36
N PRO A 68 29.09 -24.39 48.96
CA PRO A 68 27.95 -23.40 49.02
C PRO A 68 27.37 -23.20 50.46
N PRO A 69 26.10 -22.78 50.75
CA PRO A 69 25.15 -21.80 50.16
C PRO A 69 24.72 -20.68 51.18
N ALA A 70 24.31 -19.48 50.72
CA ALA A 70 23.48 -18.58 51.53
C ALA A 70 22.73 -17.56 50.65
N ALA A 71 21.42 -17.44 50.88
CA ALA A 71 20.52 -16.53 50.17
C ALA A 71 20.79 -15.07 50.56
N THR A 72 20.95 -14.17 49.58
CA THR A 72 20.59 -12.74 49.70
C THR A 72 20.37 -12.16 48.30
N GLN A 73 19.29 -11.38 48.19
CA GLN A 73 18.81 -10.65 47.02
C GLN A 73 19.91 -9.79 46.38
N THR A 74 20.08 -9.88 45.06
CA THR A 74 20.95 -8.98 44.29
C THR A 74 20.12 -8.11 43.37
N HIS A 75 19.97 -6.85 43.78
CA HIS A 75 19.71 -5.72 42.91
C HIS A 75 20.78 -5.68 41.80
N SER A 76 20.40 -6.01 40.57
CA SER A 76 21.21 -5.73 39.39
C SER A 76 21.08 -4.26 39.00
N GLY A 77 21.76 -3.38 39.74
CA GLY A 77 22.13 -2.08 39.22
C GLY A 77 23.38 -2.26 38.36
N HIS A 78 23.29 -1.95 37.06
CA HIS A 78 24.28 -1.22 36.25
C HIS A 78 23.88 -1.30 34.77
N ASN A 79 22.98 -0.40 34.37
CA ASN A 79 22.95 0.22 33.04
C ASN A 79 22.17 1.53 33.13
N GLN A 80 22.59 2.39 34.07
CA GLN A 80 22.06 3.73 34.25
C GLN A 80 23.00 4.74 33.58
N VAL A 81 23.12 4.70 32.24
CA VAL A 81 23.72 5.82 31.49
C VAL A 81 23.04 6.11 30.14
N ASN A 82 21.94 5.44 29.78
CA ASN A 82 21.22 5.75 28.53
C ASN A 82 19.72 6.06 28.72
N GLY A 83 19.31 6.41 29.94
CA GLY A 83 17.92 6.70 30.32
C GLY A 83 17.61 8.17 30.58
N MET A 84 18.29 9.12 29.92
CA MET A 84 18.00 10.57 30.08
C MET A 84 17.55 11.25 28.78
N MET A 85 17.11 10.49 27.76
CA MET A 85 16.43 11.03 26.56
C MET A 85 15.39 10.04 25.99
N ALA A 86 14.78 9.18 26.82
CA ALA A 86 13.82 8.18 26.35
C ALA A 86 12.35 8.54 26.58
N ASP A 87 12.04 9.51 27.44
CA ASP A 87 10.66 9.93 27.70
C ASP A 87 10.60 11.45 27.78
N ALA A 88 10.83 12.14 26.64
CA ALA A 88 10.07 13.37 26.41
C ALA A 88 8.65 12.92 26.07
N GLU A 89 7.94 12.41 27.08
CA GLU A 89 6.51 12.22 27.07
C GLU A 89 5.92 13.62 26.94
N MET A 90 5.84 14.10 25.70
CA MET A 90 5.25 15.39 25.39
C MET A 90 3.80 15.28 25.84
N ASP A 91 3.47 16.00 26.92
CA ASP A 91 2.15 16.00 27.52
C ASP A 91 1.11 16.28 26.42
N ARG A 92 0.35 15.23 26.04
CA ARG A 92 -0.57 15.30 24.89
C ARG A 92 -1.69 16.32 25.10
N SER A 93 -1.90 16.78 26.33
CA SER A 93 -2.86 17.82 26.64
C SER A 93 -2.44 19.21 26.14
N GLU A 94 -1.14 19.42 25.87
CA GLU A 94 -0.57 20.67 25.36
C GLU A 94 -0.61 20.79 23.82
N MET A 95 -0.98 19.72 23.11
CA MET A 95 -1.09 19.78 21.64
C MET A 95 -2.40 20.49 21.20
N PRO A 96 -2.35 21.35 20.17
CA PRO A 96 -3.54 21.92 19.56
C PRO A 96 -4.52 20.81 19.16
N PHE A 97 -5.83 21.04 19.33
CA PHE A 97 -6.88 20.07 19.00
C PHE A 97 -6.69 19.42 17.62
N PHE A 98 -6.35 20.21 16.60
CA PHE A 98 -6.12 19.73 15.24
C PHE A 98 -4.93 18.77 15.12
N VAL A 99 -3.83 19.01 15.85
CA VAL A 99 -2.66 18.13 15.85
C VAL A 99 -2.99 16.79 16.51
N ARG A 100 -3.73 16.83 17.63
CA ARG A 100 -4.22 15.62 18.31
C ARG A 100 -5.18 14.82 17.43
N LEU A 101 -6.05 15.50 16.70
CA LEU A 101 -7.00 14.87 15.79
C LEU A 101 -6.27 14.18 14.63
N LEU A 102 -5.25 14.83 14.06
CA LEU A 102 -4.41 14.25 13.00
C LEU A 102 -3.58 13.05 13.51
N ASP A 103 -2.98 13.14 14.70
CA ASP A 103 -2.27 12.02 15.34
C ASP A 103 -3.20 10.82 15.60
N TRP A 104 -4.39 11.08 16.14
CA TRP A 104 -5.41 10.05 16.36
C TRP A 104 -5.85 9.38 15.04
N PHE A 105 -6.05 10.16 13.97
CA PHE A 105 -6.39 9.62 12.65
C PHE A 105 -5.23 8.79 12.06
N GLY A 106 -3.99 9.22 12.28
CA GLY A 106 -2.79 8.49 11.90
C GLY A 106 -2.69 7.12 12.59
N ARG A 107 -3.07 7.00 13.87
CA ARG A 107 -3.08 5.72 14.59
C ARG A 107 -4.14 4.74 14.11
N LEU A 108 -5.25 5.24 13.53
CA LEU A 108 -6.27 4.39 12.91
C LEU A 108 -5.88 3.88 11.52
N HIS A 109 -4.73 4.30 10.98
CA HIS A 109 -4.19 3.87 9.68
C HIS A 109 -4.33 2.35 9.44
N PRO A 110 -3.92 1.44 10.34
CA PRO A 110 -4.06 0.01 10.08
C PRO A 110 -5.51 -0.40 9.81
N ALA A 111 -6.48 0.09 10.59
CA ALA A 111 -7.89 -0.22 10.38
C ALA A 111 -8.46 0.43 9.10
N ILE A 112 -8.12 1.70 8.86
CA ILE A 112 -8.60 2.49 7.71
C ILE A 112 -8.00 1.99 6.39
N VAL A 113 -6.83 1.36 6.43
CA VAL A 113 -6.15 0.89 5.22
C VAL A 113 -6.41 -0.60 5.01
N HIS A 114 -6.38 -1.44 6.04
CA HIS A 114 -6.50 -2.90 5.86
C HIS A 114 -7.93 -3.35 5.60
N PHE A 115 -8.94 -2.70 6.20
CA PHE A 115 -10.34 -3.07 5.95
C PHE A 115 -10.79 -2.72 4.52
N PRO A 116 -10.58 -1.49 4.01
CA PRO A 116 -11.04 -1.15 2.68
C PRO A 116 -10.17 -1.67 1.54
N ILE A 117 -8.87 -1.93 1.76
CA ILE A 117 -8.03 -2.46 0.67
C ILE A 117 -8.43 -3.89 0.26
N ALA A 118 -9.09 -4.63 1.16
CA ALA A 118 -9.64 -5.96 0.88
C ALA A 118 -10.76 -5.95 -0.16
N PHE A 119 -11.36 -4.79 -0.49
CA PHE A 119 -12.41 -4.68 -1.50
C PHE A 119 -11.94 -5.12 -2.90
N PHE A 120 -10.72 -4.78 -3.33
CA PHE A 120 -10.26 -5.17 -4.68
C PHE A 120 -9.91 -6.65 -4.81
N PRO A 121 -9.18 -7.30 -3.86
CA PRO A 121 -9.00 -8.75 -3.87
C PRO A 121 -10.34 -9.51 -3.77
N ALA A 122 -11.26 -9.04 -2.92
CA ALA A 122 -12.61 -9.62 -2.82
C ALA A 122 -13.39 -9.46 -4.13
N ALA A 123 -13.31 -8.30 -4.79
CA ALA A 123 -13.91 -8.06 -6.09
C ALA A 123 -13.34 -9.00 -7.15
N LEU A 124 -12.01 -9.20 -7.17
CA LEU A 124 -11.35 -10.13 -8.09
C LEU A 124 -11.85 -11.56 -7.89
N PHE A 125 -11.84 -12.04 -6.65
CA PHE A 125 -12.33 -13.38 -6.31
C PHE A 125 -13.79 -13.56 -6.73
N THR A 126 -14.64 -12.59 -6.38
CA THR A 126 -16.06 -12.58 -6.73
C THR A 126 -16.28 -12.56 -8.24
N ALA A 127 -15.47 -11.80 -8.98
CA ALA A 127 -15.53 -11.71 -10.43
C ALA A 127 -15.11 -13.01 -11.13
N ILE A 128 -14.11 -13.72 -10.60
CA ILE A 128 -13.65 -15.02 -11.11
C ILE A 128 -14.69 -16.10 -10.83
N VAL A 129 -15.12 -16.26 -9.57
CA VAL A 129 -16.11 -17.27 -9.16
C VAL A 129 -17.45 -17.03 -9.84
N GLY A 130 -17.82 -15.76 -9.98
CA GLY A 130 -19.06 -15.30 -10.57
C GLY A 130 -19.03 -15.09 -12.08
N ARG A 131 -17.92 -15.39 -12.78
CA ARG A 131 -17.67 -14.97 -14.19
C ARG A 131 -18.83 -15.22 -15.16
N ARG A 132 -19.55 -16.33 -14.99
CA ARG A 132 -20.66 -16.77 -15.87
C ARG A 132 -22.04 -16.67 -15.20
N ARG A 133 -22.14 -16.11 -14.00
CA ARG A 133 -23.36 -16.11 -13.18
C ARG A 133 -23.90 -14.68 -12.98
N PRO A 134 -25.03 -14.29 -13.57
CA PRO A 134 -25.55 -12.92 -13.49
C PRO A 134 -25.69 -12.37 -12.06
N ALA A 135 -26.01 -13.23 -11.09
CA ALA A 135 -26.16 -12.86 -9.68
C ALA A 135 -24.91 -12.21 -9.05
N PHE A 136 -23.72 -12.39 -9.64
CA PHE A 136 -22.47 -11.84 -9.12
C PHE A 136 -22.15 -10.43 -9.65
N ALA A 137 -22.99 -9.88 -10.54
CA ALA A 137 -22.74 -8.57 -11.12
C ALA A 137 -22.76 -7.44 -10.08
N ALA A 138 -23.87 -7.34 -9.34
CA ALA A 138 -24.06 -6.31 -8.33
C ALA A 138 -23.02 -6.41 -7.19
N PRO A 139 -22.66 -7.60 -6.66
CA PRO A 139 -21.56 -7.74 -5.71
C PRO A 139 -20.22 -7.23 -6.22
N VAL A 140 -19.79 -7.61 -7.43
CA VAL A 140 -18.52 -7.13 -8.00
C VAL A 140 -18.56 -5.61 -8.15
N GLN A 141 -19.64 -5.09 -8.72
CA GLN A 141 -19.85 -3.67 -8.89
C GLN A 141 -19.73 -2.89 -7.57
N PHE A 142 -20.41 -3.38 -6.52
CA PHE A 142 -20.36 -2.79 -5.18
C PHE A 142 -18.93 -2.78 -4.64
N LEU A 143 -18.23 -3.91 -4.70
CA LEU A 143 -16.87 -4.05 -4.16
C LEU A 143 -15.89 -3.11 -4.88
N VAL A 144 -15.95 -3.01 -6.21
CA VAL A 144 -15.05 -2.13 -6.97
C VAL A 144 -15.34 -0.65 -6.71
N VAL A 145 -16.62 -0.25 -6.65
CA VAL A 145 -17.00 1.13 -6.35
C VAL A 145 -16.62 1.50 -4.91
N ALA A 146 -16.90 0.65 -3.94
CA ALA A 146 -16.51 0.85 -2.55
C ALA A 146 -14.99 0.97 -2.43
N GLY A 147 -14.24 0.03 -3.03
CA GLY A 147 -12.77 0.09 -3.10
C GLY A 147 -12.27 1.39 -3.71
N GLY A 148 -12.90 1.87 -4.79
CA GLY A 148 -12.52 3.14 -5.42
C GLY A 148 -12.80 4.39 -4.59
N ILE A 149 -13.80 4.36 -3.71
CA ILE A 149 -14.06 5.45 -2.75
C ILE A 149 -13.01 5.44 -1.63
N PHE A 150 -12.71 4.27 -1.07
CA PHE A 150 -11.84 4.18 0.11
C PHE A 150 -10.34 4.19 -0.23
N ALA A 151 -9.92 3.76 -1.42
CA ALA A 151 -8.51 3.78 -1.82
C ALA A 151 -7.84 5.16 -1.70
N PRO A 152 -8.40 6.28 -2.22
CA PRO A 152 -7.80 7.60 -2.04
C PRO A 152 -7.80 8.06 -0.58
N ILE A 153 -8.80 7.67 0.22
CA ILE A 153 -8.86 7.97 1.65
C ILE A 153 -7.70 7.27 2.39
N ALA A 154 -7.47 6.00 2.08
CA ALA A 154 -6.36 5.22 2.65
C ALA A 154 -5.00 5.80 2.24
N ALA A 155 -4.85 6.23 0.99
CA ALA A 155 -3.62 6.89 0.52
C ALA A 155 -3.36 8.22 1.25
N ALA A 156 -4.39 9.04 1.46
CA ALA A 156 -4.28 10.29 2.22
C ALA A 156 -3.91 10.02 3.69
N ALA A 157 -4.57 9.05 4.33
CA ALA A 157 -4.27 8.66 5.71
C ALA A 157 -2.83 8.15 5.87
N GLY A 158 -2.37 7.28 4.96
CA GLY A 158 -0.98 6.81 4.93
C GLY A 158 0.03 7.94 4.69
N TRP A 159 -0.30 8.93 3.85
CA TRP A 159 0.55 10.08 3.62
C TRP A 159 0.72 10.94 4.88
N ILE A 160 -0.37 11.20 5.61
CA ILE A 160 -0.36 11.94 6.87
C ILE A 160 0.46 11.19 7.92
N ALA A 161 0.26 9.87 8.05
CA ALA A 161 1.01 9.04 8.99
C ALA A 161 2.53 9.06 8.71
N GLY A 162 2.92 9.18 7.44
CA GLY A 162 4.33 9.27 7.04
C GLY A 162 4.97 10.66 7.19
N LEU A 163 4.29 11.67 7.72
CA LEU A 163 4.85 13.03 7.88
C LEU A 163 5.90 13.12 8.99
N SER A 164 5.77 12.31 10.05
CA SER A 164 6.68 12.25 11.19
C SER A 164 7.69 11.11 11.12
N ALA A 165 7.66 10.31 10.06
CA ALA A 165 8.53 9.16 9.89
C ALA A 165 9.93 9.58 9.41
N GLU A 166 10.96 8.91 9.91
CA GLU A 166 12.35 9.06 9.47
C GLU A 166 12.45 8.79 7.94
N PRO A 167 13.15 9.64 7.18
CA PRO A 167 13.34 9.42 5.74
C PRO A 167 14.09 8.12 5.47
N ASP A 168 13.46 7.22 4.73
CA ASP A 168 14.01 5.94 4.30
C ASP A 168 13.57 5.62 2.85
N GLN A 169 14.36 4.82 2.15
CA GLN A 169 14.10 4.47 0.75
C GLN A 169 12.87 3.54 0.63
N VAL A 170 12.71 2.57 1.53
CA VAL A 170 11.53 1.68 1.57
C VAL A 170 10.28 2.49 1.87
N LEU A 171 10.36 3.41 2.84
CA LEU A 171 9.27 4.35 3.15
C LEU A 171 8.88 5.20 1.92
N THR A 172 9.86 5.67 1.15
CA THR A 172 9.62 6.43 -0.07
C THR A 172 8.83 5.61 -1.10
N TYR A 173 9.26 4.38 -1.37
CA TYR A 173 8.53 3.49 -2.28
C TYR A 173 7.13 3.16 -1.76
N HIS A 174 6.99 2.86 -0.47
CA HIS A 174 5.70 2.58 0.18
C HIS A 174 4.70 3.72 -0.02
N ARG A 175 5.13 4.96 0.23
CA ARG A 175 4.29 6.16 0.11
C ARG A 175 3.83 6.40 -1.32
N TRP A 176 4.75 6.39 -2.28
CA TRP A 176 4.42 6.65 -3.68
C TRP A 176 3.57 5.55 -4.31
N LEU A 177 3.85 4.28 -3.98
CA LEU A 177 2.97 3.18 -4.36
C LEU A 177 1.57 3.36 -3.76
N GLY A 178 1.46 3.91 -2.56
CA GLY A 178 0.19 4.13 -1.87
C GLY A 178 -0.67 5.17 -2.58
N VAL A 179 -0.04 6.28 -2.96
CA VAL A 179 -0.68 7.31 -3.79
C VAL A 179 -1.11 6.75 -5.15
N ALA A 180 -0.24 5.98 -5.81
CA ALA A 180 -0.56 5.35 -7.09
C ALA A 180 -1.76 4.40 -6.98
N LEU A 181 -1.82 3.56 -5.94
CA LEU A 181 -2.95 2.69 -5.65
C LEU A 181 -4.23 3.47 -5.33
N GLY A 182 -4.13 4.59 -4.60
CA GLY A 182 -5.26 5.48 -4.31
C GLY A 182 -5.89 6.05 -5.60
N ILE A 183 -5.05 6.55 -6.50
CA ILE A 183 -5.48 7.11 -7.79
C ILE A 183 -6.04 6.01 -8.70
N ALA A 184 -5.33 4.88 -8.83
CA ALA A 184 -5.77 3.76 -9.65
C ALA A 184 -7.08 3.16 -9.14
N GLY A 185 -7.26 3.07 -7.81
CA GLY A 185 -8.47 2.60 -7.18
C GLY A 185 -9.66 3.51 -7.48
N ALA A 186 -9.49 4.83 -7.31
CA ALA A 186 -10.50 5.81 -7.68
C ALA A 186 -10.89 5.70 -9.17
N GLY A 187 -9.90 5.58 -10.05
CA GLY A 187 -10.14 5.36 -11.49
C GLY A 187 -10.92 4.09 -11.78
N LEU A 188 -10.61 2.99 -11.10
CA LEU A 188 -11.31 1.71 -11.25
C LEU A 188 -12.75 1.79 -10.72
N GLY A 189 -12.98 2.49 -9.61
CA GLY A 189 -14.32 2.76 -9.08
C GLY A 189 -15.16 3.61 -10.04
N VAL A 190 -14.58 4.65 -10.65
CA VAL A 190 -15.25 5.47 -11.68
C VAL A 190 -15.55 4.64 -12.93
N TRP A 191 -14.60 3.80 -13.38
CA TRP A 191 -14.84 2.90 -14.51
C TRP A 191 -16.01 1.96 -14.22
N ALA A 192 -16.00 1.26 -13.09
CA ALA A 192 -17.12 0.41 -12.69
C ALA A 192 -18.42 1.21 -12.68
N TRP A 193 -18.48 2.35 -11.99
CA TRP A 193 -19.69 3.18 -11.89
C TRP A 193 -20.25 3.61 -13.26
N LYS A 194 -19.39 4.02 -14.19
CA LYS A 194 -19.79 4.47 -15.53
C LYS A 194 -20.14 3.32 -16.48
N ARG A 195 -19.63 2.12 -16.24
CA ARG A 195 -19.80 0.95 -17.10
C ARG A 195 -20.20 -0.29 -16.31
N PRO A 196 -21.39 -0.30 -15.69
CA PRO A 196 -21.84 -1.42 -14.86
C PRO A 196 -21.99 -2.75 -15.62
N TRP A 197 -22.04 -2.72 -16.97
CA TRP A 197 -22.05 -3.91 -17.81
C TRP A 197 -20.66 -4.53 -18.06
N GLU A 198 -19.57 -3.88 -17.66
CA GLU A 198 -18.19 -4.38 -17.77
C GLU A 198 -17.67 -4.99 -16.45
N ASP A 199 -18.53 -5.11 -15.43
CA ASP A 199 -18.28 -5.63 -14.08
C ASP A 199 -17.39 -6.87 -14.00
N ARG A 200 -17.53 -7.82 -14.94
CA ARG A 200 -16.76 -9.07 -14.99
C ARG A 200 -16.13 -9.33 -16.34
N GLY A 201 -15.97 -8.30 -17.16
CA GLY A 201 -15.28 -8.37 -18.45
C GLY A 201 -13.79 -8.73 -18.31
N THR A 202 -13.13 -9.14 -19.40
CA THR A 202 -11.69 -9.43 -19.38
C THR A 202 -10.85 -8.23 -18.94
N GLY A 203 -11.25 -7.02 -19.34
CA GLY A 203 -10.59 -5.79 -18.90
C GLY A 203 -10.68 -5.56 -17.39
N MET A 204 -11.87 -5.70 -16.81
CA MET A 204 -12.07 -5.54 -15.37
C MET A 204 -11.30 -6.59 -14.56
N ILE A 205 -11.33 -7.86 -14.97
CA ILE A 205 -10.54 -8.91 -14.30
C ILE A 205 -9.04 -8.62 -14.39
N ALA A 206 -8.52 -8.24 -15.57
CA ALA A 206 -7.10 -7.91 -15.70
C ALA A 206 -6.70 -6.73 -14.80
N ALA A 207 -7.53 -5.68 -14.74
CA ALA A 207 -7.30 -4.53 -13.86
C ALA A 207 -7.33 -4.91 -12.38
N LEU A 208 -8.30 -5.74 -11.96
CA LEU A 208 -8.41 -6.22 -10.58
C LEU A 208 -7.26 -7.15 -10.19
N THR A 209 -6.76 -7.97 -11.11
CA THR A 209 -5.56 -8.80 -10.89
C THR A 209 -4.33 -7.93 -10.67
N LEU A 210 -4.10 -6.94 -11.54
CA LEU A 210 -2.98 -6.00 -11.40
C LEU A 210 -3.07 -5.21 -10.09
N MET A 211 -4.26 -4.69 -9.78
CA MET A 211 -4.53 -3.98 -8.52
C MET A 211 -4.22 -4.86 -7.30
N THR A 212 -4.69 -6.11 -7.30
CA THR A 212 -4.47 -7.06 -6.20
C THR A 212 -2.99 -7.38 -6.02
N ALA A 213 -2.25 -7.58 -7.11
CA ALA A 213 -0.80 -7.81 -7.05
C ALA A 213 -0.05 -6.58 -6.50
N ALA A 214 -0.42 -5.38 -6.93
CA ALA A 214 0.17 -4.14 -6.43
C ALA A 214 -0.17 -3.88 -4.95
N ILE A 215 -1.37 -4.26 -4.48
CA ILE A 215 -1.75 -4.25 -3.07
C ILE A 215 -0.88 -5.22 -2.25
N ALA A 216 -0.60 -6.41 -2.77
CA ALA A 216 0.29 -7.36 -2.09
C ALA A 216 1.72 -6.80 -1.95
N ALA A 217 2.26 -6.19 -3.01
CA ALA A 217 3.53 -5.47 -2.95
C ALA A 217 3.51 -4.32 -1.94
N GLN A 218 2.39 -3.58 -1.86
CA GLN A 218 2.22 -2.52 -0.88
C GLN A 218 2.23 -3.05 0.57
N GLY A 219 1.56 -4.18 0.81
CA GLY A 219 1.58 -4.86 2.11
C GLY A 219 3.00 -5.30 2.49
N PHE A 220 3.76 -5.84 1.54
CA PHE A 220 5.17 -6.20 1.74
C PHE A 220 6.03 -4.99 2.14
N LEU A 221 5.91 -3.87 1.41
CA LEU A 221 6.64 -2.65 1.76
C LEU A 221 6.23 -2.08 3.12
N GLY A 222 4.94 -2.15 3.46
CA GLY A 222 4.45 -1.72 4.78
C GLY A 222 5.01 -2.56 5.92
N ALA A 223 5.09 -3.89 5.74
CA ALA A 223 5.75 -4.78 6.70
C ALA A 223 7.24 -4.45 6.85
N ALA A 224 7.94 -4.18 5.74
CA ALA A 224 9.34 -3.78 5.76
C ALA A 224 9.59 -2.43 6.46
N VAL A 225 8.69 -1.44 6.32
CA VAL A 225 8.76 -0.17 7.04
C VAL A 225 8.62 -0.36 8.56
N THR A 226 7.82 -1.33 8.99
CA THR A 226 7.49 -1.52 10.41
C THR A 226 8.41 -2.48 11.15
N HIS A 227 8.91 -3.51 10.46
CA HIS A 227 9.70 -4.58 11.06
C HIS A 227 11.10 -4.73 10.45
N GLY A 228 11.46 -3.90 9.46
CA GLY A 228 12.71 -3.98 8.69
C GLY A 228 12.66 -5.05 7.60
N MET A 229 13.54 -4.99 6.59
CA MET A 229 13.58 -6.00 5.52
C MET A 229 13.98 -7.40 6.02
N GLU A 230 14.81 -7.43 7.07
CA GLU A 230 15.39 -8.64 7.64
C GLU A 230 14.33 -9.62 8.19
N HIS A 231 13.16 -9.12 8.64
CA HIS A 231 12.13 -9.97 9.23
C HIS A 231 11.42 -10.90 8.22
N LEU A 232 11.59 -10.68 6.91
CA LEU A 232 10.99 -11.48 5.84
C LEU A 232 12.01 -12.42 5.18
N MET A 233 13.29 -12.33 5.55
CA MET A 233 14.34 -13.18 5.02
C MET A 233 14.46 -14.46 5.86
N PHE A 234 14.67 -15.58 5.18
CA PHE A 234 14.83 -16.92 5.76
C PHE A 234 16.28 -17.38 5.68
#